data_AF-A0A8T8I3Q4-F1
#
_entry.id   AF-A0A8T8I3Q4-F1
#
_cell.length_a   1.000
_cell.length_b   1.000
_cell.length_c   1.000
_cell.angle_alpha   90.00
_cell.angle_beta   90.00
_cell.angle_gamma   90.00
#
_symmetry.space_group_name_H-M   'P 1'
#
loop_
_entity.id
_entity.type
_entity.pdbx_description
1 polymer ?
#
loop_
_entity_poly.entity_id
_entity_poly.type
_entity_poly.pdbx_seq_one_letter_code
_entity_poly.pdbx_strand_id
1 'polypeptide(L)'
;YEDRGGPIIVAWLRDRGFDVPDAAVVPDGEPVEAALREAVAAGVAVVITTGGTGISPTDRTPEATRAVLDYEVPGVADAIRGAGWPRVPTAVLSRGVAGVAGHTLVVNLPGSTGGVRDGLEVLGALLEHAVDQLAGGDHA
;
A
#
# COMPACT_ATOMS: atom_id res chain seq x y z
N TYR A 1 -6.08 -18.14 5.81
CA TYR A 1 -7.26 -17.26 5.98
C TYR A 1 -7.68 -16.79 4.61
N GLU A 2 -8.98 -16.61 4.36
CA GLU A 2 -9.48 -16.15 3.07
C GLU A 2 -9.14 -14.66 2.87
N ASP A 3 -8.51 -14.30 1.75
CA ASP A 3 -8.20 -12.90 1.46
C ASP A 3 -9.49 -12.11 1.17
N ARG A 4 -9.76 -11.12 2.01
CA ARG A 4 -10.88 -10.20 1.86
C ARG A 4 -10.44 -8.77 1.53
N GLY A 5 -9.16 -8.47 1.70
CA GLY A 5 -8.60 -7.14 1.47
C GLY A 5 -8.21 -6.96 0.01
N GLY A 6 -7.53 -7.95 -0.57
CA GLY A 6 -7.08 -7.93 -1.96
C GLY A 6 -8.23 -7.68 -2.95
N PRO A 7 -9.37 -8.40 -2.89
CA PRO A 7 -10.49 -8.15 -3.79
C PRO A 7 -11.05 -6.72 -3.72
N ILE A 8 -11.03 -6.09 -2.54
CA ILE A 8 -11.47 -4.70 -2.36
C ILE A 8 -10.52 -3.74 -3.06
N ILE A 9 -9.21 -3.93 -2.87
CA ILE A 9 -8.16 -3.09 -3.47
C ILE A 9 -8.18 -3.23 -4.99
N VAL A 10 -8.27 -4.46 -5.50
CA VAL A 10 -8.32 -4.75 -6.95
C VAL A 10 -9.53 -4.08 -7.59
N ALA A 11 -10.72 -4.24 -7.01
CA ALA A 11 -11.93 -3.58 -7.53
C ALA A 11 -11.78 -2.06 -7.54
N TRP A 12 -11.28 -1.49 -6.44
CA TRP A 12 -11.11 -0.04 -6.29
C TRP A 12 -10.10 0.56 -7.29
N LEU A 13 -9.01 -0.15 -7.61
CA LEU A 13 -8.05 0.26 -8.62
C LEU A 13 -8.62 0.13 -10.04
N ARG A 14 -9.31 -0.98 -10.35
CA ARG A 14 -9.93 -1.19 -11.66
C ARG A 14 -11.01 -0.14 -11.95
N ASP A 15 -11.79 0.26 -10.94
CA ASP A 15 -12.78 1.35 -11.05
C ASP A 15 -12.16 2.71 -11.40
N ARG A 16 -10.85 2.87 -11.19
CA ARG A 16 -10.05 4.06 -11.54
C ARG A 16 -9.29 3.93 -12.86
N GLY A 17 -9.51 2.85 -13.60
CA GLY A 17 -8.87 2.62 -14.90
C GLY A 17 -7.46 2.03 -14.84
N PHE A 18 -7.00 1.59 -13.67
CA PHE A 18 -5.74 0.84 -13.58
C PHE A 18 -5.94 -0.59 -14.12
N ASP A 19 -4.97 -1.05 -14.92
CA ASP A 19 -4.87 -2.46 -15.31
C ASP A 19 -4.24 -3.25 -14.16
N VAL A 20 -5.06 -4.04 -13.46
CA VAL A 20 -4.66 -4.74 -12.24
C VAL A 20 -5.06 -6.22 -12.33
N PRO A 21 -4.11 -7.16 -12.17
CA PRO A 21 -4.43 -8.59 -12.07
C PRO A 21 -5.18 -8.88 -10.76
N ASP A 22 -5.58 -10.13 -10.56
CA ASP A 22 -6.09 -10.54 -9.26
C ASP A 22 -4.97 -10.49 -8.20
N ALA A 23 -5.36 -10.32 -6.93
CA ALA A 23 -4.41 -10.10 -5.84
C ALA A 23 -3.49 -11.32 -5.64
N ALA A 24 -2.19 -11.08 -5.59
CA ALA A 24 -1.21 -12.07 -5.16
C ALA A 24 -1.26 -12.22 -3.63
N VAL A 25 -1.43 -13.45 -3.14
CA VAL A 25 -1.42 -13.76 -1.71
C VAL A 25 -0.09 -14.41 -1.36
N VAL A 26 0.70 -13.74 -0.52
CA VAL A 26 2.01 -14.21 -0.06
C VAL A 26 2.05 -14.31 1.47
N PRO A 27 2.89 -15.20 2.05
CA PRO A 27 3.16 -15.21 3.49
C PRO A 27 3.89 -13.94 3.94
N ASP A 28 3.77 -13.60 5.22
CA ASP A 28 4.53 -12.48 5.82
C ASP A 28 6.05 -12.68 5.72
N GLY A 29 6.80 -11.58 5.62
CA GLY A 29 8.27 -11.58 5.65
C GLY A 29 8.92 -11.53 4.28
N GLU A 30 9.93 -12.38 4.06
CA GLU A 30 10.74 -12.40 2.83
C GLU A 30 9.92 -12.55 1.53
N PRO A 31 8.83 -13.34 1.48
CA PRO A 31 7.97 -13.39 0.30
C PRO A 31 7.33 -12.06 -0.09
N VAL A 32 7.06 -11.17 0.89
CA VAL A 32 6.56 -9.81 0.61
C VAL A 32 7.63 -8.99 -0.09
N GLU A 33 8.87 -9.03 0.41
CA GLU A 33 9.97 -8.28 -0.20
C GLU A 33 10.23 -8.76 -1.64
N ALA A 34 10.24 -10.09 -1.86
CA ALA A 34 10.42 -10.66 -3.19
C ALA A 34 9.33 -10.19 -4.18
N ALA A 35 8.06 -10.25 -3.78
CA ALA A 35 6.94 -9.79 -4.60
C ALA A 35 7.01 -8.28 -4.91
N LEU A 36 7.41 -7.46 -3.92
CA LEU A 36 7.63 -6.02 -4.12
C LEU A 36 8.75 -5.76 -5.13
N ARG A 37 9.88 -6.46 -5.02
CA ARG A 37 11.01 -6.32 -5.96
C ARG A 37 10.62 -6.75 -7.37
N GLU A 38 9.85 -7.83 -7.51
CA GLU A 38 9.35 -8.29 -8.81
C GLU A 38 8.43 -7.24 -9.45
N ALA A 39 7.48 -6.67 -8.70
CA ALA A 39 6.58 -5.63 -9.19
C ALA A 39 7.34 -4.37 -9.62
N VAL A 40 8.31 -3.92 -8.83
CA VAL A 40 9.17 -2.76 -9.17
C VAL A 40 9.99 -3.05 -10.43
N ALA A 41 10.59 -4.24 -10.53
CA ALA A 41 11.37 -4.64 -11.71
C ALA A 41 10.50 -4.76 -12.98
N ALA A 42 9.23 -5.12 -12.83
CA ALA A 42 8.25 -5.16 -13.91
C ALA A 42 7.72 -3.77 -14.32
N GLY A 43 8.11 -2.70 -13.61
CA GLY A 43 7.67 -1.33 -13.93
C GLY A 43 6.22 -1.04 -13.54
N VAL A 44 5.69 -1.73 -12.53
CA VAL A 44 4.34 -1.48 -12.01
C VAL A 44 4.26 -0.05 -11.45
N ALA A 45 3.21 0.71 -11.80
CA ALA A 45 3.06 2.09 -11.34
C ALA A 45 2.72 2.20 -9.84
N VAL A 46 1.89 1.29 -9.33
CA VAL A 46 1.40 1.31 -7.95
C VAL A 46 1.36 -0.10 -7.37
N VAL A 47 1.89 -0.27 -6.16
CA VAL A 47 1.74 -1.48 -5.36
C VAL A 47 1.07 -1.14 -4.04
N ILE A 48 -0.06 -1.78 -3.75
CA ILE A 48 -0.77 -1.67 -2.48
C ILE A 48 -0.70 -3.03 -1.78
N THR A 49 -0.10 -3.07 -0.60
CA THR A 49 -0.11 -4.26 0.26
C THR A 49 -1.19 -4.13 1.33
N THR A 50 -1.68 -5.27 1.86
CA THR A 50 -2.65 -5.29 2.95
C THR A 50 -2.29 -6.37 3.95
N GLY A 51 -2.16 -5.99 5.23
CA GLY A 51 -1.78 -6.92 6.30
C GLY A 51 -0.28 -6.92 6.64
N GLY A 52 0.07 -7.57 7.73
CA GLY A 52 1.44 -7.63 8.22
C GLY A 52 1.99 -6.30 8.76
N THR A 53 1.13 -5.31 9.03
CA THR A 53 1.53 -3.96 9.47
C THR A 53 1.35 -3.70 10.97
N GLY A 54 0.81 -4.66 11.73
CA GLY A 54 0.58 -4.51 13.17
C GLY A 54 1.86 -4.62 14.01
N ILE A 55 1.70 -4.93 15.29
CA ILE A 55 2.81 -5.11 16.24
C ILE A 55 3.03 -6.59 16.63
N SER A 56 2.43 -7.53 15.91
CA SER A 56 2.71 -8.96 16.07
C SER A 56 4.18 -9.24 15.71
N PRO A 57 4.84 -10.23 16.34
CA PRO A 57 6.18 -10.66 15.94
C PRO A 57 6.29 -11.08 14.46
N THR A 58 5.18 -11.49 13.85
CA THR A 58 5.10 -11.91 12.44
C THR A 58 4.76 -10.76 11.48
N ASP A 59 4.33 -9.60 12.00
CA ASP A 59 4.03 -8.43 11.16
C ASP A 59 5.35 -7.86 10.62
N ARG A 60 5.67 -8.16 9.36
CA ARG A 60 6.96 -7.79 8.73
C ARG A 60 6.82 -7.01 7.43
N THR A 61 5.60 -6.69 7.00
CA THR A 61 5.33 -5.94 5.77
C THR A 61 6.04 -4.57 5.74
N PRO A 62 6.06 -3.76 6.83
CA PRO A 62 6.78 -2.50 6.83
C PRO A 62 8.28 -2.66 6.62
N GLU A 63 8.90 -3.67 7.25
CA GLU A 63 10.32 -3.95 7.10
C GLU A 63 10.66 -4.39 5.68
N ALA A 64 9.88 -5.33 5.13
CA ALA A 64 10.01 -5.79 3.75
C ALA A 64 9.84 -4.64 2.75
N THR A 65 8.89 -3.73 3.01
CA THR A 65 8.65 -2.57 2.15
C THR A 65 9.82 -1.60 2.19
N ARG A 66 10.29 -1.20 3.38
CA ARG A 66 11.44 -0.29 3.51
C ARG A 66 12.71 -0.80 2.84
N ALA A 67 12.91 -2.11 2.76
CA ALA A 67 14.07 -2.71 2.08
C ALA A 67 14.04 -2.52 0.55
N VAL A 68 12.91 -2.13 -0.02
CA VAL A 68 12.70 -1.94 -1.47
C VAL A 68 12.60 -0.46 -1.85
N LEU A 69 12.15 0.41 -0.94
CA LEU A 69 11.97 1.83 -1.20
C LEU A 69 13.32 2.56 -1.39
N ASP A 70 13.35 3.49 -2.35
CA ASP A 70 14.42 4.48 -2.47
C ASP A 70 14.24 5.60 -1.43
N TYR A 71 12.99 6.02 -1.20
CA TYR A 71 12.63 7.00 -0.19
C TYR A 71 11.19 6.82 0.31
N GLU A 72 10.93 7.25 1.54
CA GLU A 72 9.60 7.21 2.15
C GLU A 72 8.80 8.50 1.89
N VAL A 73 7.48 8.36 1.85
CA VAL A 73 6.50 9.44 1.83
C VAL A 73 5.67 9.37 3.12
N PRO A 74 6.25 9.81 4.27
CA PRO A 74 5.66 9.57 5.59
C PRO A 74 4.27 10.19 5.76
N GLY A 75 3.99 11.32 5.10
CA GLY A 75 2.68 11.97 5.16
C GLY A 75 1.52 11.10 4.67
N VAL A 76 1.74 10.20 3.70
CA VAL A 76 0.70 9.26 3.25
C VAL A 76 0.44 8.20 4.32
N ALA A 77 1.50 7.66 4.93
CA ALA A 77 1.36 6.68 6.01
C ALA A 77 0.65 7.27 7.24
N ASP A 78 0.96 8.53 7.59
CA ASP A 78 0.30 9.26 8.67
C ASP A 78 -1.18 9.52 8.36
N ALA A 79 -1.51 9.94 7.14
CA ALA A 79 -2.89 10.16 6.74
C ALA A 79 -3.72 8.87 6.80
N ILE A 80 -3.17 7.74 6.35
CA ILE A 80 -3.83 6.42 6.43
C ILE A 80 -4.07 6.01 7.89
N ARG A 81 -3.10 6.20 8.79
CA ARG A 81 -3.31 5.98 10.24
C ARG A 81 -4.40 6.89 10.80
N GLY A 82 -4.39 8.16 10.39
CA GLY A 82 -5.33 9.18 10.83
C GLY A 82 -6.77 8.91 10.40
N ALA A 83 -7.00 8.33 9.21
CA ALA A 83 -8.32 8.05 8.68
C ALA A 83 -9.15 7.09 9.55
N GLY A 84 -8.48 6.15 10.23
CA GLY A 84 -9.14 5.25 11.19
C GLY A 84 -9.48 5.92 12.53
N TRP A 85 -8.83 7.03 12.88
CA TRP A 85 -9.03 7.73 14.15
C TRP A 85 -10.18 8.76 14.07
N PRO A 86 -11.03 8.92 15.11
CA PRO A 86 -11.04 8.21 16.39
C PRO A 86 -11.87 6.92 16.41
N ARG A 87 -12.49 6.53 15.29
CA ARG A 87 -13.43 5.39 15.22
C ARG A 87 -12.81 4.06 15.61
N VAL A 88 -11.55 3.85 15.21
CA VAL A 88 -10.74 2.67 15.51
C VAL A 88 -9.47 3.13 16.24
N PRO A 89 -9.50 3.20 17.58
CA PRO A 89 -8.36 3.71 18.35
C PRO A 89 -7.04 2.98 18.10
N THR A 90 -7.10 1.70 17.74
CA THR A 90 -5.92 0.88 17.44
C THR A 90 -5.34 1.11 16.05
N ALA A 91 -5.96 1.94 15.19
CA ALA A 91 -5.41 2.29 13.87
C ALA A 91 -4.00 2.91 13.97
N VAL A 92 -3.74 3.63 15.07
CA VAL A 92 -2.43 4.23 15.37
C VAL A 92 -1.30 3.20 15.58
N LEU A 93 -1.63 1.93 15.82
CA LEU A 93 -0.64 0.85 15.96
C LEU A 93 -0.12 0.32 14.62
N SER A 94 -0.73 0.73 13.49
CA SER A 94 -0.24 0.33 12.17
C SER A 94 1.13 0.96 11.90
N ARG A 95 2.13 0.10 11.68
CA ARG A 95 3.49 0.47 11.28
C ARG A 95 3.67 0.57 9.77
N GLY A 96 2.57 0.45 9.01
CA GLY A 96 2.60 0.55 7.55
C GLY A 96 3.32 1.81 7.07
N VAL A 97 4.12 1.65 6.01
CA VAL A 97 4.84 2.73 5.35
C VAL A 97 4.27 3.00 3.97
N ALA A 98 4.60 4.15 3.42
CA ALA A 98 4.36 4.51 2.03
C ALA A 98 5.65 5.13 1.48
N GLY A 99 5.96 4.89 0.21
CA GLY A 99 7.19 5.39 -0.39
C GLY A 99 7.29 5.07 -1.88
N VAL A 100 8.45 5.39 -2.44
CA VAL A 100 8.73 5.22 -3.86
C VAL A 100 9.93 4.29 -4.05
N ALA A 101 9.83 3.41 -5.04
CA ALA A 101 10.94 2.58 -5.54
C ALA A 101 10.99 2.71 -7.07
N GLY A 102 12.04 3.34 -7.60
CA GLY A 102 12.11 3.78 -9.00
C GLY A 102 10.97 4.72 -9.36
N HIS A 103 10.03 4.23 -10.16
CA HIS A 103 8.82 4.94 -10.56
C HIS A 103 7.54 4.30 -9.99
N THR A 104 7.69 3.39 -9.02
CA THR A 104 6.59 2.67 -8.37
C THR A 104 6.25 3.32 -7.04
N LEU A 105 4.98 3.71 -6.87
CA LEU A 105 4.43 4.06 -5.56
C LEU A 105 4.09 2.78 -4.79
N VAL A 106 4.62 2.61 -3.58
CA VAL A 106 4.31 1.47 -2.70
C VAL A 106 3.62 1.96 -1.44
N VAL A 107 2.45 1.39 -1.11
CA VAL A 107 1.67 1.78 0.08
C VAL A 107 1.23 0.54 0.86
N ASN A 108 1.46 0.54 2.18
CA ASN A 108 0.96 -0.51 3.07
C ASN A 108 -0.37 -0.11 3.71
N LEU A 109 -1.39 -0.93 3.54
CA LEU A 109 -2.68 -0.81 4.22
C LEU A 109 -2.81 -1.82 5.38
N PRO A 110 -3.65 -1.52 6.40
CA PRO A 110 -3.97 -2.48 7.46
C PRO A 110 -4.65 -3.74 6.91
N GLY A 111 -4.50 -4.88 7.59
CA GLY A 111 -5.08 -6.15 7.16
C GLY A 111 -6.61 -6.30 7.36
N SER A 112 -7.25 -5.36 8.06
CA SER A 112 -8.71 -5.38 8.25
C SER A 112 -9.41 -4.73 7.07
N THR A 113 -10.57 -5.25 6.65
CA THR A 113 -11.33 -4.68 5.53
C THR A 113 -11.79 -3.24 5.78
N GLY A 114 -12.02 -2.87 7.04
CA GLY A 114 -12.26 -1.48 7.45
C GLY A 114 -11.03 -0.59 7.22
N GLY A 115 -9.86 -1.02 7.71
CA GLY A 115 -8.62 -0.26 7.54
C GLY A 115 -8.15 -0.16 6.08
N VAL A 116 -8.42 -1.18 5.26
CA VAL A 116 -8.24 -1.10 3.81
C VAL A 116 -9.11 0.02 3.24
N ARG A 117 -10.40 0.07 3.56
CA ARG A 117 -11.31 1.11 3.04
C ARG A 117 -10.91 2.51 3.50
N ASP A 118 -10.59 2.69 4.77
CA ASP A 118 -10.10 3.97 5.31
C ASP A 118 -8.83 4.43 4.56
N GLY A 119 -7.89 3.51 4.29
CA GLY A 119 -6.68 3.84 3.55
C GLY A 119 -6.93 4.14 2.07
N LEU A 120 -7.83 3.41 1.41
CA LEU A 120 -8.23 3.67 0.03
C LEU A 120 -8.98 5.00 -0.11
N GLU A 121 -9.69 5.47 0.92
CA GLU A 121 -10.29 6.80 0.93
C GLU A 121 -9.21 7.89 0.88
N VAL A 122 -8.14 7.75 1.67
CA VAL A 122 -6.97 8.65 1.63
C VAL A 122 -6.31 8.62 0.25
N LEU A 123 -6.04 7.42 -0.29
CA LEU A 123 -5.41 7.28 -1.59
C LEU A 123 -6.26 7.82 -2.73
N GLY A 124 -7.59 7.78 -2.61
CA GLY A 124 -8.51 8.29 -3.64
C GLY A 124 -8.42 9.79 -3.90
N ALA A 125 -7.76 10.55 -3.03
CA ALA A 125 -7.53 11.97 -3.22
C ALA A 125 -6.17 12.31 -3.86
N LEU A 126 -5.25 11.33 -3.96
CA LEU A 126 -3.85 11.59 -4.32
C LEU A 126 -3.23 10.60 -5.30
N LEU A 127 -3.83 9.43 -5.51
CA LEU A 127 -3.17 8.33 -6.21
C LEU A 127 -2.84 8.69 -7.66
N GLU A 128 -3.80 9.20 -8.41
CA GLU A 128 -3.62 9.55 -9.82
C GLU A 128 -2.54 10.63 -9.98
N HIS A 129 -2.58 11.67 -9.14
CA HIS A 129 -1.55 12.71 -9.13
C HIS A 129 -0.15 12.16 -8.80
N ALA A 130 -0.05 11.27 -7.81
CA ALA A 130 1.23 10.66 -7.43
C ALA A 130 1.80 9.79 -8.56
N VAL A 131 0.95 9.02 -9.24
CA VAL A 131 1.35 8.19 -10.38
C VAL A 131 1.80 9.05 -11.56
N ASP A 132 1.04 10.09 -11.91
CA ASP A 132 1.39 10.99 -12.99
C ASP A 132 2.73 11.69 -12.74
N GLN A 133 2.96 12.15 -11.50
CA GLN A 133 4.22 12.77 -11.10
C GLN A 133 5.40 11.78 -11.22
N LEU A 134 5.22 10.52 -10.78
CA LEU A 134 6.25 9.49 -10.89
C LEU A 134 6.52 9.07 -12.34
N ALA A 135 5.52 9.15 -13.23
CA ALA A 135 5.68 8.91 -14.65
C ALA A 135 6.43 10.04 -15.39
N GLY A 136 6.80 11.13 -14.69
CA GLY A 136 7.45 12.30 -15.28
C GLY A 136 6.47 13.28 -15.92
N GLY A 137 5.19 13.24 -15.53
CA GLY A 137 4.22 14.27 -15.87
C GLY A 137 4.60 15.61 -15.25
N ASP A 138 4.74 16.63 -16.10
CA ASP A 138 4.90 18.02 -15.65
C ASP A 138 3.61 18.50 -14.95
N HIS A 139 3.78 19.26 -13.87
CA HIS A 139 2.69 19.98 -13.23
C HIS A 139 2.07 20.98 -14.23
N ALA A 140 0.80 20.79 -14.57
CA ALA A 140 -0.06 21.83 -15.15
C ALA A 140 -1.32 21.96 -14.31
#